data_AF-A0A1J5BAU8-F1
#
_entry.id   AF-A0A1J5BAU8-F1
#
_cell.length_a   1.000
_cell.length_b   1.000
_cell.length_c   1.000
_cell.angle_alpha   90.00
_cell.angle_beta   90.00
_cell.angle_gamma   90.00
#
_symmetry.space_group_name_H-M   'P 1'
#
loop_
_entity.id
_entity.type
_entity.pdbx_description
1 polymer ?
#
loop_
_entity_poly.entity_id
_entity_poly.type
_entity_poly.pdbx_seq_one_letter_code
_entity_poly.pdbx_strand_id
1 'polypeptide(L)' 'MPAPDAAERVLYAALSRGLSFKTTMGNVLTLTPPLITTQAQMGQALDILDRSLCEISQGC' A
#
# COMPACT_ATOMS: atom_id res chain seq x y z
N MET A 1 -11.21 -5.00 15.42
CA MET A 1 -12.01 -5.19 14.20
C MET A 1 -11.21 -4.70 13.02
N PRO A 2 -11.28 -5.33 11.83
CA PRO A 2 -10.68 -4.76 10.63
C PRO A 2 -11.25 -3.36 10.39
N ALA A 3 -10.39 -2.38 10.10
CA ALA A 3 -10.75 -0.99 9.88
C ALA A 3 -10.69 -0.70 8.36
N PRO A 4 -11.81 -0.85 7.63
CA PRO A 4 -11.83 -0.65 6.18
C PRO A 4 -11.42 0.77 5.79
N ASP A 5 -11.74 1.75 6.64
CA ASP A 5 -11.33 3.15 6.47
C ASP A 5 -9.80 3.32 6.47
N ALA A 6 -9.11 2.64 7.38
CA ALA A 6 -7.65 2.69 7.45
C ALA A 6 -7.00 2.05 6.22
N ALA A 7 -7.54 0.93 5.73
CA ALA A 7 -7.05 0.29 4.52
C ALA A 7 -7.25 1.16 3.27
N GLU A 8 -8.39 1.86 3.17
CA GLU A 8 -8.66 2.80 2.09
C GLU A 8 -7.75 4.03 2.16
N ARG A 9 -7.50 4.57 3.36
CA ARG A 9 -6.56 5.68 3.54
C ARG A 9 -5.12 5.30 3.18
N VAL A 10 -4.67 4.08 3.52
CA VAL A 10 -3.37 3.54 3.08
C VAL A 10 -3.30 3.42 1.56
N LEU A 11 -4.40 3.00 0.91
CA LEU A 11 -4.50 2.93 -0.55
C LEU A 11 -4.31 4.31 -1.19
N TYR A 12 -5.01 5.33 -0.69
CA TYR A 12 -4.86 6.69 -1.22
C TYR A 12 -3.45 7.25 -0.98
N ALA A 13 -2.87 7.04 0.21
CA ALA A 13 -1.51 7.51 0.53
C ALA A 13 -0.45 6.86 -0.37
N ALA A 14 -0.55 5.55 -0.60
CA ALA A 14 0.37 4.84 -1.49
C ALA A 14 0.19 5.22 -2.96
N LEU A 15 -1.07 5.44 -3.40
CA LEU A 15 -1.39 5.92 -4.74
C LEU A 15 -0.76 7.29 -5.02
N SER A 16 -0.86 8.23 -4.07
CA SER A 16 -0.22 9.55 -4.16
C SER A 16 1.31 9.48 -4.28
N ARG A 17 1.92 8.39 -3.79
CA ARG A 17 3.37 8.13 -3.85
C ARG A 17 3.78 7.34 -5.10
N GLY A 18 2.84 7.04 -6.00
CA GLY A 18 3.09 6.35 -7.27
C GLY A 18 2.95 4.83 -7.22
N LEU A 19 2.40 4.28 -6.12
CA LEU A 19 2.13 2.86 -5.99
C LEU A 19 0.63 2.57 -6.11
N SER A 20 0.21 2.04 -7.26
CA SER A 20 -1.17 1.58 -7.46
C SER A 20 -1.32 0.11 -7.07
N PHE A 21 -2.26 -0.18 -6.17
CA PHE A 21 -2.68 -1.55 -5.85
C PHE A 21 -4.18 -1.58 -5.57
N LYS A 22 -4.76 -2.78 -5.50
CA LYS A 22 -6.18 -2.96 -5.21
C LYS A 22 -6.38 -3.48 -3.79
N THR A 23 -7.33 -2.92 -3.05
CA THR A 23 -7.83 -3.52 -1.81
C THR A 23 -8.92 -4.55 -2.12
N THR A 24 -8.81 -5.73 -1.53
CA THR A 24 -9.78 -6.83 -1.64
C THR A 24 -10.31 -7.14 -0.23
N MET A 25 -11.59 -7.47 -0.10
CA MET A 25 -12.25 -7.79 1.18
C MET A 25 -12.11 -6.69 2.27
N GLY A 26 -11.85 -5.44 1.89
CA GLY A 26 -11.73 -4.30 2.81
C GLY A 26 -10.44 -4.25 3.64
N ASN A 27 -9.57 -5.27 3.58
CA ASN A 27 -8.34 -5.32 4.38
C ASN A 27 -7.17 -6.05 3.70
N VAL A 28 -7.32 -6.55 2.47
CA VAL A 28 -6.26 -7.29 1.76
C VAL A 28 -5.67 -6.43 0.64
N LEU A 29 -4.38 -6.10 0.74
CA LEU A 29 -3.65 -5.32 -0.24
C LEU A 29 -3.13 -6.26 -1.34
N THR A 30 -3.70 -6.19 -2.54
CA THR A 30 -3.35 -7.05 -3.68
C THR A 30 -2.40 -6.31 -4.63
N LEU A 31 -1.15 -6.77 -4.67
CA LEU A 31 -0.12 -6.28 -5.59
C LEU A 31 -0.09 -7.19 -6.82
N THR A 32 -0.29 -6.63 -8.01
CA THR A 32 -0.10 -7.32 -9.31
C THR A 32 1.06 -6.69 -10.07
N PRO A 33 2.31 -6.89 -9.61
CA PRO A 33 3.49 -6.39 -10.33
C PRO A 33 3.63 -7.15 -11.66
N PRO A 34 4.08 -6.50 -12.75
CA PRO A 34 4.39 -7.17 -13.99
C PRO A 34 5.59 -8.12 -13.81
N LEU A 35 5.66 -9.20 -14.61
CA LEU A 35 6.73 -10.22 -14.55
C LEU A 35 8.16 -9.68 -14.73
N ILE A 36 8.29 -8.44 -15.23
CA ILE A 36 9.56 -7.72 -15.42
C ILE A 36 10.01 -6.93 -14.19
N THR A 37 9.23 -6.92 -13.11
CA THR A 37 9.51 -6.08 -11.93
C THR A 37 10.80 -6.56 -11.25
N THR A 38 11.75 -5.65 -11.12
CA THR A 38 13.04 -5.94 -10.48
C THR A 38 12.92 -5.96 -8.96
N GLN A 39 13.87 -6.61 -8.27
CA GLN A 39 13.94 -6.57 -6.80
C GLN A 39 14.03 -5.14 -6.25
N ALA A 40 14.73 -4.23 -6.96
CA ALA A 40 14.81 -2.83 -6.58
C ALA A 40 13.45 -2.14 -6.65
N GLN A 41 12.66 -2.39 -7.69
CA GLN A 41 11.29 -1.87 -7.80
C GLN A 41 10.36 -2.46 -6.75
N MET A 42 10.49 -3.75 -6.43
CA MET A 42 9.78 -4.37 -5.30
C MET A 42 10.15 -3.72 -3.96
N GLY A 43 11.44 -3.44 -3.73
CA GLY A 43 11.91 -2.74 -2.54
C GLY A 43 11.33 -1.32 -2.43
N GLN A 44 11.31 -0.57 -3.54
CA GLN A 44 10.67 0.75 -3.57
C GLN A 44 9.16 0.67 -3.29
N ALA A 45 8.48 -0.33 -3.85
CA ALA A 45 7.06 -0.55 -3.59
C ALA A 45 6.78 -0.83 -2.10
N LEU A 46 7.61 -1.67 -1.47
CA LEU A 46 7.53 -1.97 -0.05
C LEU A 46 7.85 -0.75 0.83
N ASP A 47 8.84 0.08 0.48
CA ASP A 47 9.14 1.34 1.19
C ASP A 47 7.95 2.31 1.18
N ILE A 48 7.30 2.45 0.03
CA ILE A 48 6.11 3.30 -0.11
C ILE A 48 4.96 2.75 0.76
N LEU A 49 4.76 1.43 0.76
CA LEU A 49 3.76 0.76 1.59
C LEU A 49 4.04 0.94 3.08
N ASP A 50 5.27 0.72 3.53
CA ASP A 50 5.70 0.88 4.92
C ASP A 50 5.46 2.32 5.40
N ARG A 51 5.88 3.31 4.61
CA ARG A 51 5.64 4.73 4.91
C ARG A 51 4.17 5.07 5.01
N SER A 52 3.35 4.56 4.08
CA SER A 52 1.91 4.79 4.07
C SER A 52 1.24 4.13 5.29
N LEU A 53 1.67 2.91 5.64
CA LEU A 53 1.18 2.19 6.82
C LEU A 53 1.60 2.89 8.12
N CYS A 54 2.83 3.37 8.20
CA CYS A 54 3.35 4.10 9.35
C CYS A 54 2.59 5.40 9.56
N GLU A 55 2.41 6.20 8.50
CA GLU A 55 1.64 7.46 8.53
C GLU A 55 0.20 7.25 9.04
N ILE A 56 -0.45 6.15 8.64
CA ILE A 56 -1.85 5.88 8.99
C ILE A 56 -1.95 5.23 10.38
N SER A 57 -1.03 4.32 10.71
CA SER A 57 -1.01 3.60 12.00
C SER A 57 -0.56 4.49 13.15
N GLN A 58 0.31 5.47 12.87
CA GLN A 58 0.83 6.41 13.86
C GLN A 58 -0.02 7.67 13.99
N GLY A 59 -1.30 7.63 13.58
CA GLY A 59 -2.27 8.74 13.62
C GLY A 59 -1.87 9.89 14.54
N CYS A 60 -1.22 10.89 13.95
CA CYS A 60 -1.01 12.18 14.55
C CYS A 60 -2.11 13.13 14.08
#